data_AF-A0A7K2Q717-F1
#
_entry.id   AF-A0A7K2Q717-F1
#
_cell.length_a   1.000
_cell.length_b   1.000
_cell.length_c   1.000
_cell.angle_alpha   90.00
_cell.angle_beta   90.00
_cell.angle_gamma   90.00
#
_symmetry.space_group_name_H-M   'P 1'
#
loop_
_entity.id
_entity.type
_entity.pdbx_description
1 polymer ?
#
loop_
_entity_poly.entity_id
_entity_poly.type
_entity_poly.pdbx_seq_one_letter_code
_entity_poly.pdbx_strand_id
1 'polypeptide(L)' 'MATLLAKAAEETPATSHAARIAHVSKSFTGPAGSQLVLDDVSLDVAPGEFVTILGASGCG' A
#
# COMPACT_ATOMS: atom_id res chain seq x y z
N MET A 1 -4.79 -40.49 -13.99
CA MET A 1 -3.61 -40.17 -13.17
C MET A 1 -2.99 -38.89 -13.70
N ALA A 2 -2.73 -37.93 -12.80
CA ALA A 2 -2.03 -36.64 -12.96
C ALA A 2 -2.66 -35.65 -13.98
N THR A 3 -3.62 -34.81 -13.57
CA THR A 3 -3.45 -33.49 -12.90
C THR A 3 -2.89 -32.43 -13.83
N LEU A 4 -3.79 -31.67 -14.48
CA LEU A 4 -3.49 -30.33 -14.96
C LEU A 4 -3.71 -29.38 -13.78
N LEU A 5 -2.63 -28.77 -13.29
CA LEU A 5 -2.73 -27.59 -12.44
C LEU A 5 -3.32 -26.48 -13.30
N ALA A 6 -4.63 -26.29 -13.19
CA ALA A 6 -5.24 -25.02 -13.53
C ALA A 6 -4.49 -23.98 -12.68
N LYS A 7 -3.67 -23.15 -13.32
CA LYS A 7 -3.25 -21.89 -12.75
C LYS A 7 -4.54 -21.21 -12.35
N ALA A 8 -4.78 -21.12 -11.04
CA ALA A 8 -5.84 -20.30 -10.51
C ALA A 8 -5.68 -18.95 -11.20
N ALA A 9 -6.64 -18.66 -12.07
CA ALA A 9 -6.83 -17.34 -12.58
C ALA A 9 -7.10 -16.51 -11.34
N GLU A 10 -6.06 -15.85 -10.82
CA GLU A 10 -6.33 -14.57 -10.22
C GLU A 10 -6.66 -13.69 -11.41
N GLU A 11 -7.94 -13.72 -11.80
CA GLU A 11 -8.57 -12.62 -12.47
C GLU A 11 -8.19 -11.41 -11.62
N THR A 12 -7.17 -10.67 -12.04
CA THR A 12 -6.98 -9.31 -11.57
C THR A 12 -8.25 -8.61 -12.03
N PRO A 13 -9.23 -8.33 -11.14
CA PRO A 13 -10.31 -7.47 -11.55
C PRO A 13 -9.61 -6.20 -12.02
N ALA A 14 -10.11 -5.53 -13.05
CA ALA A 14 -9.69 -4.16 -13.30
C ALA A 14 -10.13 -3.35 -12.07
N THR A 15 -9.36 -3.39 -10.98
CA THR A 15 -9.67 -2.71 -9.75
C THR A 15 -9.47 -1.24 -10.07
N SER A 16 -10.60 -0.58 -10.30
CA SER A 16 -10.63 0.86 -10.21
C SER A 16 -10.29 1.19 -8.77
N HIS A 17 -9.10 1.73 -8.55
CA HIS A 17 -8.72 2.33 -7.28
C HIS A 17 -8.80 3.84 -7.45
N ALA A 18 -9.39 4.54 -6.48
CA ALA A 18 -9.26 6.00 -6.42
C ALA A 18 -7.82 6.39 -6.03
N ALA A 19 -7.21 5.62 -5.13
CA ALA A 19 -5.81 5.72 -4.78
C ALA A 19 -5.24 4.34 -4.42
N ARG A 20 -3.98 4.11 -4.76
CA ARG A 20 -3.25 2.90 -4.40
C ARG A 20 -1.81 3.24 -4.03
N ILE A 21 -1.40 2.83 -2.84
CA ILE A 21 -0.05 2.88 -2.31
C ILE A 21 0.35 1.43 -2.05
N ALA A 22 1.50 1.00 -2.58
CA ALA A 22 1.98 -0.36 -2.43
C ALA A 22 3.43 -0.35 -1.97
N HIS A 23 3.68 -0.94 -0.79
CA HIS A 23 5.00 -1.16 -0.21
C HIS A 23 5.88 0.10 -0.19
N VAL A 24 5.33 1.22 0.25
CA VAL A 24 6.04 2.50 0.27
C VAL A 24 6.72 2.72 1.61
N SER A 25 8.05 2.79 1.57
CA SER A 25 8.87 3.33 2.65
C SER A 25 9.36 4.73 2.30
N LYS A 26 9.42 5.62 3.29
CA LYS A 26 9.90 7.00 3.13
C LYS A 26 10.85 7.35 4.26
N SER A 27 11.99 7.91 3.88
CA SER A 27 12.92 8.54 4.82
C SER A 27 13.15 10.00 4.45
N PHE A 28 13.41 10.82 5.46
CA PHE A 28 13.92 12.19 5.31
C PHE A 28 15.34 12.28 5.84
N THR A 29 16.19 13.03 5.13
CA THR A 29 17.57 13.28 5.56
C THR A 29 17.64 14.66 6.22
N GLY A 30 18.13 14.70 7.45
CA GLY A 30 18.37 15.93 8.19
C GLY A 30 19.76 15.96 8.85
N PRO A 31 20.06 17.03 9.61
CA PRO A 31 21.36 17.18 10.28
C PRO A 31 21.71 16.04 11.25
N ALA A 32 20.70 15.37 11.82
CA ALA A 32 20.87 14.24 12.73
C ALA A 32 20.98 12.88 12.02
N GLY A 33 20.94 12.84 10.68
CA GLY A 33 20.95 11.63 9.87
C GLY A 33 19.64 11.40 9.11
N SER A 34 19.50 10.19 8.58
CA SER A 34 18.28 9.77 7.89
C SER A 34 17.28 9.20 8.89
N GLN A 35 16.05 9.69 8.86
CA GLN A 35 14.95 9.19 9.66
C GLN A 35 13.93 8.51 8.75
N LEU A 36 13.69 7.22 8.99
CA LEU A 36 12.58 6.48 8.39
C LEU A 36 11.28 6.96 9.04
N VAL A 37 10.35 7.45 8.22
CA VAL A 37 9.05 8.00 8.68
C VAL A 37 7.87 7.12 8.28
N LEU A 38 7.96 6.46 7.12
CA LEU A 38 7.03 5.42 6.70
C LEU A 38 7.82 4.16 6.39
N ASP A 39 7.35 3.02 6.88
CA ASP A 39 7.97 1.72 6.65
C ASP A 39 6.95 0.74 6.06
N ASP A 40 7.19 0.35 4.80
CA ASP A 40 6.42 -0.64 4.05
C ASP A 40 4.88 -0.44 4.10
N VAL A 41 4.44 0.79 3.86
CA VAL A 41 3.02 1.15 3.96
C VAL A 41 2.30 0.83 2.65
N SER A 42 1.15 0.15 2.78
CA SER A 42 0.22 -0.11 1.67
C SER A 42 -1.18 0.39 2.02
N LEU A 43 -1.86 0.99 1.05
CA LEU A 43 -3.22 1.52 1.19
C LEU A 43 -3.93 1.42 -0.16
N ASP A 44 -5.11 0.81 -0.18
CA ASP A 44 -6.01 0.82 -1.32
C ASP A 44 -7.29 1.58 -0.95
N VAL A 45 -7.68 2.54 -1.79
CA VAL A 45 -8.91 3.32 -1.63
C VAL A 45 -9.82 3.05 -2.82
N ALA A 46 -11.04 2.60 -2.56
CA ALA A 46 -12.03 2.32 -3.59
C ALA A 46 -12.65 3.62 -4.17
N PRO A 47 -13.18 3.60 -5.40
CA PRO A 47 -13.88 4.74 -5.97
C PRO A 47 -15.10 5.10 -5.15
N GLY A 48 -15.21 6.38 -4.76
CA GLY A 48 -16.32 6.88 -3.93
C GLY A 48 -16.15 6.63 -2.43
N GLU A 49 -15.06 5.99 -2.00
CA GLU A 49 -14.76 5.79 -0.59
C GLU A 49 -14.28 7.09 0.07
N PHE A 50 -14.80 7.39 1.26
CA PHE A 50 -14.37 8.53 2.07
C PHE A 50 -13.54 8.04 3.26
N VAL A 51 -12.23 8.30 3.21
CA VAL A 51 -11.26 7.81 4.21
C VAL A 51 -10.72 8.98 5.02
N THR A 52 -10.50 8.76 6.32
CA THR A 52 -9.77 9.70 7.19
C THR A 52 -8.59 8.98 7.82
N ILE A 53 -7.39 9.57 7.72
CA ILE A 53 -6.19 9.07 8.38
C ILE A 53 -5.98 9.89 9.66
N LEU A 54 -5.84 9.20 10.79
CA LEU A 54 -5.65 9.81 12.10
C LEU A 54 -4.36 9.32 12.74
N GLY A 55 -3.73 10.18 13.53
CA GLY A 55 -2.59 9.83 14.36
C GLY A 55 -2.05 11.02 15.14
N ALA A 56 -1.17 10.74 16.10
CA ALA A 56 -0.49 11.76 16.88
C ALA A 56 0.49 12.57 16.00
N SER A 57 0.95 13.72 16.51
CA SER A 57 1.96 14.52 15.81
C SER A 57 3.22 13.67 15.51
N GLY A 58 3.56 13.55 14.23
CA GLY A 58 4.75 12.80 13.76
C GLY A 58 4.58 11.29 13.67
N CYS A 59 3.36 10.74 13.64
CA CYS A 59 3.13 9.29 13.54
C CYS A 59 3.44 8.67 12.17
N GLY A 60 3.75 9.49 11.16
CA GLY A 60 4.07 9.09 9.79
C GLY A 60 4.60 10.28 9.00
#